data_AF-A0A067CRG2-F1
#
_entry.id   AF-A0A067CRG2-F1
#
_cell.length_a   1.000
_cell.length_b   1.000
_cell.length_c   1.000
_cell.angle_alpha   90.00
_cell.angle_beta   90.00
_cell.angle_gamma   90.00
#
_symmetry.space_group_name_H-M   'P 1'
#
loop_
_entity.id
_entity.type
_entity.pdbx_description
1 polymer ?
#
loop_
_entity_poly.entity_id
_entity_poly.type
_entity_poly.pdbx_seq_one_letter_code
_entity_poly.pdbx_strand_id
1 'polypeptide(L)'
;MAEVAFAVLTNGPLLDSILSYQHGLSQGVSKIVMGYRKKTKHALVCKKQKQALLASPDMFRAYVLLKLIEKKDVRGAKALMAERPTGYTCPTFEGGYLYGINTAAQLRDAALVTFLHKQNVGKCTKHALDTAASNGDFEIAEFLVMNRDEGCSLAGFMLAEKHGHTKVLEFLREHRPRDQNKCPPVDPKFSLLPTWFVNL
;
A
#
# COMPACT_ATOMS: atom_id res chain seq x y z
N MET A 1 12.53 -29.93 33.29
CA MET A 1 11.81 -28.97 32.43
C MET A 1 11.76 -27.56 33.04
N ALA A 2 11.44 -27.38 34.33
CA ALA A 2 11.35 -26.05 34.97
C ALA A 2 12.69 -25.29 35.08
N GLU A 3 13.79 -25.97 35.42
CA GLU A 3 15.12 -25.33 35.56
C GLU A 3 15.68 -24.81 34.24
N VAL A 4 15.46 -25.53 33.14
CA VAL A 4 15.92 -25.12 31.80
C VAL A 4 15.15 -23.88 31.33
N ALA A 5 13.83 -23.84 31.57
CA ALA A 5 13.02 -22.67 31.27
C ALA A 5 13.45 -21.45 32.10
N PHE A 6 13.76 -21.65 33.38
CA PHE A 6 14.26 -20.57 34.24
C PHE A 6 15.61 -20.03 33.76
N ALA A 7 16.56 -20.91 33.43
CA ALA A 7 17.88 -20.53 32.90
C ALA A 7 17.78 -19.70 31.60
N VAL A 8 16.87 -20.09 30.71
CA VAL A 8 16.57 -19.36 29.47
C VAL A 8 15.99 -17.97 29.76
N LEU A 9 15.08 -17.86 30.73
CA LEU A 9 14.45 -16.59 31.13
C LEU A 9 15.39 -15.66 31.93
N THR A 10 16.44 -16.19 32.56
CA THR A 10 17.43 -15.38 33.28
C THR A 10 18.57 -14.85 32.39
N ASN A 11 18.74 -15.41 31.19
CA ASN A 11 19.74 -14.93 30.24
C ASN A 11 19.19 -13.70 29.50
N GLY A 12 19.64 -12.50 29.87
CA GLY A 12 19.14 -11.23 29.35
C GLY A 12 19.08 -11.15 27.81
N PRO A 13 20.19 -11.39 27.08
CA PRO A 13 20.18 -11.39 25.61
C PRO A 13 19.24 -12.43 24.99
N LEU A 14 19.15 -13.62 25.59
CA LEU A 14 18.28 -14.69 25.10
C LEU A 14 16.81 -14.40 25.39
N LEU A 15 16.50 -13.86 26.57
CA LEU A 15 15.18 -13.37 26.95
C LEU A 15 14.77 -12.21 26.04
N ASP A 16 15.66 -11.25 25.76
CA ASP A 16 15.40 -10.15 24.82
C ASP A 16 15.14 -10.67 23.41
N SER A 17 15.83 -11.72 22.97
CA SER A 17 15.56 -12.40 21.71
C SER A 17 14.18 -13.07 21.74
N ILE A 18 13.87 -13.88 22.76
CA ILE A 18 12.57 -14.58 22.92
C ILE A 18 11.40 -13.58 23.03
N LEU A 19 11.58 -12.50 23.78
CA LEU A 19 10.62 -11.41 23.91
C LEU A 19 10.52 -10.59 22.61
N SER A 20 11.61 -10.47 21.83
CA SER A 20 11.55 -9.85 20.50
C SER A 20 10.73 -10.67 19.51
N TYR A 21 10.67 -11.99 19.70
CA TYR A 21 9.78 -12.92 19.00
C TYR A 21 8.38 -13.02 19.61
N GLN A 22 8.00 -12.17 20.57
CA GLN A 22 6.59 -12.11 20.97
C GLN A 22 5.73 -11.72 19.76
N HIS A 23 4.81 -12.63 19.43
CA HIS A 23 4.00 -12.64 18.20
C HIS A 23 4.68 -13.15 16.93
N GLY A 24 5.87 -13.78 16.96
CA GLY A 24 6.46 -14.41 15.78
C GLY A 24 6.86 -13.44 14.65
N LEU A 25 7.44 -12.30 15.02
CA LEU A 25 8.01 -11.30 14.10
C LEU A 25 9.49 -11.11 14.41
N SER A 26 10.30 -10.70 13.43
CA SER A 26 11.71 -10.35 13.68
C SER A 26 11.82 -9.10 14.55
N GLN A 27 12.96 -8.93 15.22
CA GLN A 27 13.22 -7.77 16.06
C GLN A 27 13.04 -6.43 15.30
N GLY A 28 13.38 -6.39 14.00
CA GLY A 28 13.22 -5.21 13.15
C GLY A 28 11.75 -4.87 12.91
N VAL A 29 10.96 -5.84 12.45
CA VAL A 29 9.53 -5.66 12.19
C VAL A 29 8.76 -5.40 13.48
N SER A 30 9.10 -6.09 14.56
CA SER A 30 8.52 -5.88 15.90
C SER A 30 8.73 -4.45 16.39
N LYS A 31 9.93 -3.88 16.25
CA LYS A 31 10.21 -2.47 16.58
C LYS A 31 9.32 -1.50 15.78
N ILE A 32 9.14 -1.75 14.48
CA ILE A 32 8.27 -0.94 13.62
C ILE A 32 6.82 -1.00 14.11
N VAL A 33 6.27 -2.20 14.25
CA VAL A 33 4.88 -2.44 14.68
C VAL A 33 4.62 -1.84 16.06
N MET A 34 5.53 -2.02 17.01
CA MET A 34 5.43 -1.43 18.35
C MET A 34 5.54 0.09 18.33
N GLY A 35 6.39 0.64 17.46
CA GLY A 35 6.47 2.09 17.21
C GLY A 35 5.14 2.66 16.73
N TYR A 36 4.49 2.00 15.77
CA TYR A 36 3.15 2.39 15.32
C TYR A 36 2.09 2.21 16.40
N ARG A 37 2.16 1.15 17.22
CA ARG A 37 1.23 0.91 18.32
C ARG A 37 1.31 1.98 19.39
N LYS A 38 2.51 2.51 19.66
CA LYS A 38 2.71 3.68 20.53
C LYS A 38 2.11 4.94 19.90
N LYS A 39 2.40 5.21 18.63
CA LYS A 39 1.87 6.39 17.91
C LYS A 39 0.33 6.40 17.83
N THR A 40 -0.30 5.27 17.54
CA THR A 40 -1.77 5.17 17.48
C THR A 40 -2.45 5.33 18.82
N LYS A 41 -1.74 5.13 19.95
CA LYS A 41 -2.27 5.47 21.28
C LYS A 41 -2.50 6.97 21.44
N HIS A 42 -1.74 7.82 20.75
CA HIS A 42 -1.78 9.28 20.92
C HIS A 42 -2.32 10.04 19.70
N ALA A 43 -2.41 9.40 18.52
CA ALA A 43 -2.70 10.09 17.24
C ALA A 43 -4.12 9.92 16.67
N LEU A 44 -4.94 8.96 17.14
CA LEU A 44 -6.27 8.70 16.56
C LEU A 44 -7.37 9.56 17.19
N VAL A 45 -8.19 10.18 16.33
CA VAL A 45 -9.17 11.23 16.64
C VAL A 45 -10.35 10.73 17.50
N CYS A 46 -10.76 9.46 17.37
CA CYS A 46 -11.88 8.92 18.15
C CYS A 46 -11.51 7.64 18.92
N LYS A 47 -11.87 7.60 20.21
CA LYS A 47 -11.60 6.48 21.13
C LYS A 47 -12.18 5.14 20.65
N LYS A 48 -13.38 5.17 20.04
CA LYS A 48 -14.04 3.97 19.47
C LYS A 48 -13.24 3.39 18.30
N GLN A 49 -12.78 4.26 17.39
CA GLN A 49 -12.01 3.84 16.22
C GLN A 49 -10.66 3.23 16.62
N LYS A 50 -9.99 3.87 17.59
CA LYS A 50 -8.75 3.37 18.19
C LYS A 50 -8.93 2.00 18.85
N GLN A 51 -10.00 1.81 19.61
CA GLN A 51 -10.28 0.52 20.26
C GLN A 51 -10.56 -0.57 19.22
N ALA A 52 -11.37 -0.30 18.20
CA ALA A 52 -11.65 -1.25 17.13
C ALA A 52 -10.39 -1.66 16.35
N LEU A 53 -9.52 -0.69 16.02
CA LEU A 53 -8.26 -0.97 15.34
C LEU A 53 -7.30 -1.81 16.21
N LEU A 54 -7.19 -1.51 17.50
CA LEU A 54 -6.30 -2.23 18.42
C LEU A 54 -6.89 -3.58 18.88
N ALA A 55 -8.20 -3.79 18.74
CA ALA A 55 -8.87 -5.03 19.12
C ALA A 55 -8.60 -6.17 18.12
N SER A 56 -8.43 -5.85 16.83
CA SER A 56 -8.17 -6.86 15.79
C SER A 56 -6.71 -6.81 15.32
N PRO A 57 -5.90 -7.86 15.57
CA PRO A 57 -4.50 -7.91 15.16
C PRO A 57 -4.30 -7.80 13.64
N ASP A 58 -5.25 -8.31 12.86
CA ASP A 58 -5.19 -8.33 11.39
C ASP A 58 -5.49 -6.96 10.78
N MET A 59 -6.43 -6.21 11.37
CA MET A 59 -6.70 -4.83 10.99
C MET A 59 -5.55 -3.90 11.37
N PHE A 60 -4.97 -4.09 12.55
CA PHE A 60 -3.80 -3.33 12.96
C PHE A 60 -2.61 -3.59 12.05
N ARG A 61 -2.38 -4.85 11.63
CA ARG A 61 -1.32 -5.20 10.69
C ARG A 61 -1.53 -4.55 9.32
N ALA A 62 -2.74 -4.60 8.78
CA ALA A 62 -3.09 -3.92 7.53
C ALA A 62 -2.89 -2.40 7.64
N TYR A 63 -3.28 -1.79 8.76
CA TYR A 63 -3.02 -0.38 9.01
C TYR A 63 -1.52 -0.05 9.01
N VAL A 64 -0.70 -0.84 9.70
CA VAL A 64 0.75 -0.62 9.74
C VAL A 64 1.35 -0.76 8.34
N LEU A 65 0.96 -1.79 7.59
CA LEU A 65 1.42 -2.00 6.21
C LEU A 65 1.08 -0.78 5.34
N LEU A 66 -0.19 -0.35 5.33
CA LEU A 66 -0.64 0.81 4.56
C LEU A 66 0.09 2.10 4.98
N LYS A 67 0.35 2.28 6.27
CA LYS A 67 1.12 3.43 6.78
C LYS A 67 2.61 3.38 6.47
N LEU A 68 3.20 2.20 6.25
CA LEU A 68 4.58 2.08 5.77
C LEU A 68 4.65 2.47 4.29
N ILE A 69 3.67 2.02 3.51
CA ILE A 69 3.55 2.34 2.09
C ILE A 69 3.34 3.85 1.88
N GLU A 70 2.45 4.48 2.66
CA GLU A 70 2.23 5.94 2.63
C GLU A 70 3.53 6.72 2.90
N LYS A 71 4.39 6.22 3.79
CA LYS A 71 5.71 6.81 4.07
C LYS A 71 6.81 6.40 3.11
N LYS A 72 6.49 5.59 2.10
CA LYS A 72 7.44 5.04 1.12
C LYS A 72 8.52 4.15 1.75
N ASP A 73 8.27 3.57 2.92
CA ASP A 73 9.17 2.59 3.54
C ASP A 73 8.91 1.19 2.99
N VAL A 74 9.44 0.95 1.78
CA VAL A 74 9.30 -0.33 1.05
C VAL A 74 10.01 -1.47 1.79
N ARG A 75 11.13 -1.19 2.46
CA ARG A 75 11.90 -2.20 3.18
C ARG A 75 11.10 -2.76 4.35
N GLY A 76 10.54 -1.87 5.18
CA GLY A 76 9.67 -2.26 6.29
C GLY A 76 8.41 -2.99 5.81
N ALA A 77 7.80 -2.51 4.72
CA ALA A 77 6.61 -3.15 4.15
C ALA A 77 6.90 -4.58 3.66
N LYS A 78 7.98 -4.78 2.90
CA LYS A 78 8.39 -6.10 2.39
C LYS A 78 8.78 -7.06 3.51
N ALA A 79 9.49 -6.58 4.54
CA ALA A 79 9.84 -7.40 5.70
C ALA A 79 8.57 -7.90 6.42
N LEU A 80 7.59 -7.02 6.61
CA LEU A 80 6.31 -7.38 7.23
C LEU A 80 5.53 -8.40 6.37
N MET A 81 5.53 -8.24 5.04
CA MET A 81 4.88 -9.17 4.11
C MET A 81 5.56 -10.53 4.06
N ALA A 82 6.90 -10.57 4.11
CA ALA A 82 7.67 -11.81 4.07
C ALA A 82 7.45 -12.65 5.34
N GLU A 83 7.40 -12.01 6.50
CA GLU A 83 7.14 -12.70 7.78
C GLU A 83 5.67 -13.12 7.91
N ARG A 84 4.74 -12.35 7.34
CA ARG A 84 3.31 -12.65 7.39
C ARG A 84 2.66 -12.47 6.02
N PRO A 85 2.47 -13.56 5.25
CA PRO A 85 1.85 -13.47 3.94
C PRO A 85 0.31 -13.33 3.99
N THR A 86 -0.33 -13.64 5.13
CA THR A 86 -1.79 -13.66 5.28
C THR A 86 -2.26 -12.98 6.58
N GLY A 87 -3.59 -12.84 6.73
CA GLY A 87 -4.22 -12.26 7.92
C GLY A 87 -4.22 -10.73 7.91
N TYR A 88 -4.65 -10.16 6.79
CA TYR A 88 -4.84 -8.72 6.66
C TYR A 88 -6.33 -8.42 6.53
N THR A 89 -6.81 -7.47 7.33
CA THR A 89 -8.19 -6.97 7.23
C THR A 89 -8.15 -5.49 6.97
N CYS A 90 -8.81 -5.05 5.90
CA CYS A 90 -8.83 -3.62 5.55
C CYS A 90 -9.43 -2.78 6.70
N PRO A 91 -8.75 -1.71 7.16
CA PRO A 91 -9.30 -0.83 8.19
C PRO A 91 -10.61 -0.18 7.75
N THR A 92 -11.57 -0.08 8.66
CA THR A 92 -12.89 0.54 8.39
C THR A 92 -12.85 2.06 8.34
N PHE A 93 -11.76 2.68 8.82
CA PHE A 93 -11.64 4.14 8.92
C PHE A 93 -11.05 4.73 7.64
N GLU A 94 -11.72 5.74 7.10
CA GLU A 94 -11.22 6.44 5.93
C GLU A 94 -10.02 7.33 6.27
N GLY A 95 -8.98 7.24 5.45
CA GLY A 95 -7.76 8.03 5.58
C GLY A 95 -6.89 7.93 4.33
N GLY A 96 -5.97 8.87 4.12
CA GLY A 96 -5.12 8.91 2.92
C GLY A 96 -4.32 7.62 2.70
N TYR A 97 -3.86 6.99 3.77
CA TYR A 97 -3.18 5.68 3.76
C TYR A 97 -4.02 4.54 3.18
N LEU A 98 -5.33 4.69 3.04
CA LEU A 98 -6.21 3.66 2.50
C LEU A 98 -5.94 3.41 1.01
N TYR A 99 -5.41 4.39 0.26
CA TYR A 99 -5.06 4.26 -1.17
C TYR A 99 -3.69 3.56 -1.36
N GLY A 100 -3.52 2.41 -0.72
CA GLY A 100 -2.27 1.64 -0.72
C GLY A 100 -1.85 1.19 -2.12
N ILE A 101 -2.81 0.79 -2.97
CA ILE A 101 -2.53 0.33 -4.34
C ILE A 101 -2.00 1.47 -5.21
N ASN A 102 -2.60 2.67 -5.10
CA ASN A 102 -2.12 3.85 -5.82
C ASN A 102 -0.67 4.19 -5.44
N THR A 103 -0.38 4.16 -4.14
CA THR A 103 0.96 4.46 -3.65
C THR A 103 1.96 3.37 -4.05
N ALA A 104 1.55 2.11 -4.06
CA ALA A 104 2.37 1.01 -4.56
C ALA A 104 2.69 1.15 -6.06
N ALA A 105 1.73 1.60 -6.87
CA ALA A 105 1.95 1.92 -8.29
C ALA A 105 2.94 3.09 -8.46
N GLN A 106 2.86 4.13 -7.62
CA GLN A 106 3.85 5.22 -7.59
C GLN A 106 5.26 4.75 -7.24
N LEU A 107 5.38 3.71 -6.40
CA LEU A 107 6.65 3.10 -6.02
C LEU A 107 7.19 2.12 -7.08
N ARG A 108 6.43 1.88 -8.16
CA ARG A 108 6.77 0.98 -9.26
C ARG A 108 7.02 -0.45 -8.78
N ASP A 109 6.28 -0.89 -7.77
CA ASP A 109 6.45 -2.20 -7.14
C ASP A 109 5.27 -3.12 -7.46
N ALA A 110 5.41 -3.92 -8.53
CA ALA A 110 4.39 -4.87 -8.96
C ALA A 110 4.11 -5.96 -7.91
N ALA A 111 5.12 -6.39 -7.16
CA ALA A 111 4.95 -7.38 -6.09
C ALA A 111 4.08 -6.83 -4.96
N LEU A 112 4.24 -5.55 -4.62
CA LEU A 112 3.41 -4.88 -3.62
C LEU A 112 1.97 -4.70 -4.10
N VAL A 113 1.77 -4.28 -5.35
CA VAL A 113 0.43 -4.11 -5.95
C VAL A 113 -0.34 -5.44 -5.96
N THR A 114 0.30 -6.50 -6.45
CA THR A 114 -0.30 -7.83 -6.52
C THR A 114 -0.62 -8.40 -5.13
N PHE A 115 0.27 -8.17 -4.16
CA PHE A 115 0.05 -8.60 -2.78
C PHE A 115 -1.13 -7.89 -2.13
N LEU A 116 -1.19 -6.56 -2.23
CA LEU A 116 -2.29 -5.76 -1.69
C LEU A 116 -3.64 -6.18 -2.29
N HIS A 117 -3.67 -6.41 -3.60
CA HIS A 117 -4.86 -6.91 -4.28
C HIS A 117 -5.27 -8.30 -3.77
N LYS A 118 -4.35 -9.27 -3.70
CA LYS A 118 -4.63 -10.63 -3.20
C LYS A 118 -5.16 -10.66 -1.77
N GLN A 119 -4.66 -9.76 -0.91
CA GLN A 119 -5.13 -9.64 0.47
C GLN A 119 -6.38 -8.77 0.62
N ASN A 120 -6.95 -8.24 -0.48
CA ASN A 120 -8.05 -7.29 -0.47
C ASN A 120 -7.83 -6.09 0.47
N VAL A 121 -6.59 -5.59 0.51
CA VAL A 121 -6.18 -4.48 1.38
C VAL A 121 -5.73 -3.30 0.54
N GLY A 122 -6.30 -2.13 0.84
CA GLY A 122 -6.04 -0.89 0.12
C GLY A 122 -7.02 -0.67 -1.03
N LYS A 123 -7.48 0.57 -1.15
CA LYS A 123 -8.29 1.06 -2.26
C LYS A 123 -7.41 1.34 -3.48
N CYS A 124 -7.96 1.07 -4.65
CA CYS A 124 -7.40 1.46 -5.94
C CYS A 124 -8.30 2.55 -6.56
N THR A 125 -7.70 3.47 -7.31
CA THR A 125 -8.43 4.44 -8.13
C THR A 125 -7.75 4.53 -9.49
N LYS A 126 -8.35 5.29 -10.42
CA LYS A 126 -7.76 5.59 -11.74
C LYS A 126 -6.30 6.07 -11.66
N HIS A 127 -5.96 6.75 -10.57
CA HIS A 127 -4.62 7.26 -10.33
C HIS A 127 -3.53 6.17 -10.30
N ALA A 128 -3.86 4.94 -9.89
CA ALA A 128 -2.90 3.84 -9.94
C ALA A 128 -2.50 3.51 -11.39
N LEU A 129 -3.50 3.39 -12.28
CA LEU A 129 -3.27 3.08 -13.69
C LEU A 129 -2.65 4.27 -14.44
N ASP A 130 -3.08 5.50 -14.12
CA ASP A 130 -2.47 6.72 -14.68
C ASP A 130 -0.99 6.81 -14.37
N THR A 131 -0.62 6.49 -13.12
CA THR A 131 0.78 6.50 -12.68
C THR A 131 1.58 5.39 -13.38
N ALA A 132 1.01 4.18 -13.47
CA ALA A 132 1.67 3.08 -14.17
C ALA A 132 1.88 3.39 -15.66
N ALA A 133 0.89 3.99 -16.31
CA ALA A 133 0.98 4.44 -17.70
C ALA A 133 2.03 5.54 -17.88
N SER A 134 2.01 6.56 -17.03
CA SER A 134 2.99 7.66 -17.05
C SER A 134 4.43 7.20 -16.83
N ASN A 135 4.65 6.12 -16.06
CA ASN A 135 5.98 5.58 -15.78
C ASN A 135 6.44 4.52 -16.79
N GLY A 136 5.53 4.04 -17.65
CA GLY A 136 5.79 2.92 -18.55
C GLY A 136 5.84 1.56 -17.86
N ASP A 137 5.23 1.43 -16.68
CA ASP A 137 5.22 0.20 -15.88
C ASP A 137 4.20 -0.80 -16.42
N PHE A 138 4.57 -1.47 -17.52
CA PHE A 138 3.71 -2.41 -18.24
C PHE A 138 3.16 -3.51 -17.32
N GLU A 139 3.98 -4.13 -16.47
CA GLU A 139 3.53 -5.20 -15.56
C GLU A 139 2.43 -4.74 -14.59
N ILE A 140 2.54 -3.50 -14.09
CA ILE A 140 1.54 -2.93 -13.19
C ILE A 140 0.28 -2.57 -13.97
N ALA A 141 0.43 -1.98 -15.16
CA ALA A 141 -0.69 -1.63 -16.02
C ALA A 141 -1.49 -2.86 -16.46
N GLU A 142 -0.81 -3.93 -16.87
CA GLU A 142 -1.41 -5.21 -17.22
C GLU A 142 -2.18 -5.80 -16.03
N PHE A 143 -1.54 -5.87 -14.87
CA PHE A 143 -2.18 -6.39 -13.66
C PHE A 143 -3.44 -5.60 -13.29
N LEU A 144 -3.37 -4.27 -13.30
CA LEU A 144 -4.51 -3.41 -12.97
C LEU A 144 -5.64 -3.55 -13.99
N VAL A 145 -5.36 -3.55 -15.29
CA VAL A 145 -6.42 -3.67 -16.31
C VAL A 145 -7.14 -5.01 -16.25
N MET A 146 -6.41 -6.10 -15.95
CA MET A 146 -6.95 -7.46 -15.91
C MET A 146 -7.70 -7.79 -14.61
N ASN A 147 -7.38 -7.13 -13.49
CA ASN A 147 -7.93 -7.48 -12.17
C ASN A 147 -8.79 -6.38 -11.53
N ARG A 148 -8.88 -5.20 -12.13
CA ARG A 148 -9.53 -4.01 -11.56
C ARG A 148 -10.29 -3.24 -12.64
N ASP A 149 -11.38 -2.55 -12.26
CA ASP A 149 -12.31 -1.92 -13.22
C ASP A 149 -12.29 -0.39 -13.20
N GLU A 150 -11.55 0.23 -12.28
CA GLU A 150 -11.51 1.67 -12.02
C GLU A 150 -11.15 2.48 -13.29
N GLY A 151 -10.29 1.91 -14.15
CA GLY A 151 -9.92 2.44 -15.46
C GLY A 151 -8.76 3.45 -15.44
N CYS A 152 -8.46 4.01 -16.61
CA CYS A 152 -7.47 5.06 -16.80
C CYS A 152 -8.16 6.42 -17.03
N SER A 153 -7.49 7.52 -16.70
CA SER A 153 -7.89 8.86 -17.14
C SER A 153 -7.12 9.27 -18.40
N LEU A 154 -7.64 10.27 -19.12
CA LEU A 154 -6.94 10.86 -20.26
C LEU A 154 -5.54 11.38 -19.89
N ALA A 155 -5.33 11.83 -18.65
CA ALA A 155 -4.02 12.27 -18.19
C ALA A 155 -2.98 11.15 -18.23
N GLY A 156 -3.36 9.91 -17.87
CA GLY A 156 -2.49 8.74 -17.97
C GLY A 156 -2.05 8.46 -19.41
N PHE A 157 -2.99 8.53 -20.36
CA PHE A 157 -2.69 8.37 -21.80
C PHE A 157 -1.74 9.44 -22.33
N MET A 158 -2.04 10.72 -22.07
CA MET A 158 -1.21 11.83 -22.55
C MET A 158 0.21 11.78 -21.97
N LEU A 159 0.35 11.44 -20.68
CA LEU A 159 1.66 11.32 -20.04
C LEU A 159 2.44 10.13 -20.60
N ALA A 160 1.79 8.98 -20.81
CA ALA A 160 2.41 7.84 -21.45
C ALA A 160 2.88 8.16 -22.88
N GLU A 161 2.10 8.92 -23.65
CA GLU A 161 2.46 9.37 -25.00
C GLU A 161 3.62 10.35 -24.98
N LYS A 162 3.57 11.36 -24.10
CA LYS A 162 4.65 12.33 -23.90
C LYS A 162 5.98 11.67 -23.53
N HIS A 163 5.93 10.61 -22.71
CA HIS A 163 7.12 9.87 -22.30
C HIS A 163 7.51 8.74 -23.28
N GLY A 164 6.75 8.54 -24.36
CA GLY A 164 7.06 7.53 -25.38
C GLY A 164 6.81 6.09 -24.93
N HIS A 165 5.92 5.85 -23.97
CA HIS A 165 5.60 4.52 -23.45
C HIS A 165 4.60 3.77 -24.34
N THR A 166 5.00 3.54 -25.59
CA THR A 166 4.18 2.93 -26.66
C THR A 166 3.60 1.58 -26.27
N LYS A 167 4.39 0.71 -25.61
CA LYS A 167 3.94 -0.62 -25.18
C LYS A 167 2.74 -0.57 -24.23
N VAL A 168 2.71 0.38 -23.30
CA VAL A 168 1.57 0.55 -22.38
C VAL A 168 0.36 1.14 -23.10
N LEU A 169 0.58 2.09 -24.02
CA LEU A 169 -0.48 2.70 -24.81
C LEU A 169 -1.18 1.71 -25.74
N GLU A 170 -0.42 0.85 -26.43
CA GLU A 170 -0.96 -0.20 -27.30
C GLU A 170 -1.85 -1.14 -26.49
N PHE A 171 -1.35 -1.60 -25.34
CA PHE A 171 -2.09 -2.47 -24.44
C PHE A 171 -3.38 -1.82 -23.90
N LEU A 172 -3.29 -0.55 -23.47
CA LEU A 172 -4.45 0.20 -22.99
C LEU A 172 -5.48 0.46 -24.10
N ARG A 173 -5.06 0.69 -25.34
CA ARG A 173 -5.97 0.86 -26.49
C ARG A 173 -6.69 -0.43 -26.84
N GLU A 174 -6.01 -1.57 -26.76
CA GLU A 174 -6.60 -2.89 -27.02
C GLU A 174 -7.62 -3.30 -25.95
N HIS A 175 -7.28 -3.12 -24.67
CA HIS A 175 -8.10 -3.64 -23.56
C HIS A 175 -9.08 -2.60 -22.98
N ARG A 176 -8.79 -1.29 -23.13
CA ARG A 176 -9.53 -0.18 -22.51
C ARG A 176 -9.71 1.02 -23.45
N PRO A 177 -10.23 0.85 -24.68
CA PRO A 177 -10.38 1.96 -25.64
C PRO A 177 -11.28 3.10 -25.14
N ARG A 178 -12.23 2.80 -24.25
CA ARG A 178 -13.18 3.78 -23.69
C ARG A 178 -12.53 4.79 -22.74
N ASP A 179 -11.40 4.45 -22.13
CA ASP A 179 -10.75 5.30 -21.13
C ASP A 179 -9.95 6.46 -21.75
N GLN A 180 -9.62 6.36 -23.04
CA GLN A 180 -8.97 7.43 -23.80
C GLN A 180 -9.83 8.69 -23.91
N ASN A 181 -11.16 8.56 -23.86
CA ASN A 181 -12.09 9.69 -24.06
C ASN A 181 -12.67 10.23 -22.76
N LYS A 182 -12.18 9.78 -21.59
CA LYS A 182 -12.66 10.27 -20.29
C LYS A 182 -11.82 11.47 -19.86
N CYS A 183 -12.45 12.65 -19.80
CA CYS A 183 -11.87 13.83 -19.17
C CYS A 183 -11.33 13.48 -17.77
N PRO A 184 -10.14 13.96 -17.39
CA PRO A 184 -9.59 13.66 -16.08
C PRO A 184 -10.54 14.22 -15.01
N PRO A 185 -10.87 13.45 -13.96
CA PRO A 185 -11.60 14.01 -12.82
C PRO A 185 -10.76 15.13 -12.21
N VAL A 186 -11.37 16.30 -12.03
CA VAL A 186 -10.75 17.46 -11.39
C VAL A 186 -10.71 17.18 -9.88
N ASP A 187 -9.81 16.31 -9.44
CA ASP A 187 -9.55 16.09 -8.02
C ASP A 187 -8.58 17.19 -7.53
N PRO A 188 -9.01 18.14 -6.67
CA PRO A 188 -8.19 19.28 -6.25
C PRO A 188 -6.95 18.90 -5.41
N LYS A 189 -6.78 17.61 -5.07
CA LYS A 189 -5.62 17.07 -4.33
C LYS A 189 -4.52 16.51 -5.23
N PHE A 190 -4.81 16.23 -6.50
CA PHE A 190 -3.88 15.53 -7.41
C PHE A 190 -3.75 16.24 -8.76
N SER A 191 -3.98 17.55 -8.79
CA SER A 191 -3.79 18.41 -9.97
C SER A 191 -2.31 18.42 -10.39
N LEU A 192 -1.93 17.46 -11.23
CA LEU A 192 -0.68 17.46 -11.98
C LEU A 192 -0.84 18.16 -13.35
N LEU A 193 -2.05 18.64 -13.67
CA LEU A 193 -2.30 19.37 -14.92
C LEU A 193 -1.73 20.79 -14.79
N PRO A 194 -0.79 21.19 -15.66
CA PRO A 194 -0.32 22.56 -15.69
C PRO A 194 -1.43 23.50 -16.18
N THR A 195 -1.36 24.77 -15.79
CA THR A 195 -2.42 25.80 -15.98
C THR A 195 -2.82 26.08 -17.44
N TRP A 196 -2.09 25.57 -18.44
CA TRP A 196 -2.47 25.70 -19.85
C TRP A 196 -3.64 24.80 -20.28
N PHE A 197 -4.08 23.87 -19.42
CA PHE A 197 -5.22 22.97 -19.70
C PHE A 197 -6.60 23.63 -19.50
N VAL A 198 -6.67 24.86 -18.96
CA VAL A 198 -7.96 25.53 -18.67
C VAL A 198 -8.48 26.33 -19.88
N ASN A 199 -7.67 26.52 -20.93
CA ASN A 199 -8.01 27.39 -22.07
C ASN A 199 -8.04 26.64 -23.42
N LEU A 200 -8.55 25.41 -23.47
CA LEU A 200 -8.87 24.70 -24.70
C LEU A 200 -10.29 24.14 -24.66
#